data_AF-A0A8J4X218-F1
#
_entry.id   AF-A0A8J4X218-F1
#
_cell.length_a   1.000
_cell.length_b   1.000
_cell.length_c   1.000
_cell.angle_alpha   90.00
_cell.angle_beta   90.00
_cell.angle_gamma   90.00
#
_symmetry.space_group_name_H-M   'P 1'
#
loop_
_entity.id
_entity.type
_entity.pdbx_description
1 polymer ?
#
loop_
_entity_poly.entity_id
_entity_poly.type
_entity_poly.pdbx_seq_one_letter_code
_entity_poly.pdbx_strand_id
1 'polypeptide(L)' 'LQVTHDTMKQALTCRTSCLLTTESQRYYWYKDGQYLMEHKDTSDTFPLTKDSKGNYYCSVHGYNEILSRPL' A
#
# COMPACT_ATOMS: atom_id res chain seq x y z
N LEU A 1 -6.19 5.31 -6.14
CA LEU A 1 -5.10 4.46 -5.61
C LEU A 1 -5.18 3.10 -6.27
N GLN A 2 -4.03 2.55 -6.64
CA GLN A 2 -3.94 1.25 -7.29
C GLN A 2 -2.76 0.48 -6.71
N VAL A 3 -3.02 -0.74 -6.24
CA VAL A 3 -2.00 -1.69 -5.83
C VAL A 3 -1.59 -2.52 -7.05
N THR A 4 -0.30 -2.67 -7.25
CA THR A 4 0.27 -3.47 -8.34
C THR A 4 1.33 -4.42 -7.80
N HIS A 5 1.41 -5.64 -8.31
CA HIS A 5 2.46 -6.58 -7.93
C HIS A 5 3.74 -6.34 -8.74
N ASP A 6 4.82 -5.98 -8.06
CA ASP A 6 6.19 -5.94 -8.60
C ASP A 6 6.84 -7.32 -8.40
N THR A 7 6.79 -8.12 -9.46
CA THR A 7 7.35 -9.49 -9.48
C THR A 7 8.87 -9.52 -9.39
N MET A 8 9.58 -8.44 -9.76
CA MET A 8 11.04 -8.39 -9.67
C MET A 8 11.51 -8.18 -8.24
N LYS A 9 10.77 -7.37 -7.48
CA LYS A 9 11.07 -7.08 -6.07
C LYS A 9 10.34 -7.98 -5.08
N GLN A 10 9.46 -8.87 -5.57
CA GLN A 10 8.54 -9.64 -4.74
C GLN A 10 7.81 -8.72 -3.76
N ALA A 11 7.23 -7.63 -4.27
CA ALA A 11 6.62 -6.58 -3.46
C ALA A 11 5.35 -6.06 -4.12
N LEU A 12 4.44 -5.51 -3.32
CA LEU A 12 3.32 -4.70 -3.80
C LEU A 12 3.74 -3.26 -3.85
N THR A 13 3.25 -2.54 -4.85
CA THR A 13 3.49 -1.10 -5.01
C THR A 13 2.15 -0.39 -5.03
N CYS A 14 1.99 0.63 -4.20
CA CYS A 14 0.85 1.51 -4.18
C CYS A 14 1.14 2.73 -5.04
N ARG A 15 0.30 3.00 -6.04
CA ARG A 15 0.41 4.16 -6.91
C ARG A 15 -0.87 5.00 -6.91
N THR A 16 -0.68 6.29 -7.10
CA THR A 16 -1.77 7.24 -7.36
C THR A 16 -1.45 8.03 -8.62
N SER A 17 -2.47 8.32 -9.42
CA SER A 17 -2.38 9.24 -10.55
C SER A 17 -2.57 10.70 -10.14
N CYS A 18 -2.94 10.95 -8.87
CA CYS A 18 -3.09 12.30 -8.34
C CYS A 18 -1.72 12.84 -7.92
N LEU A 19 -1.44 14.10 -8.24
CA LEU A 19 -0.26 14.84 -7.78
C LEU A 19 -0.45 15.17 -6.30
N LEU A 20 -0.15 14.19 -5.44
CA LEU A 20 -0.10 14.37 -4.00
C LEU A 20 1.08 15.29 -3.66
N THR A 21 0.85 16.27 -2.79
CA THR A 21 1.92 17.11 -2.23
C THR A 21 2.97 16.24 -1.53
N THR A 22 4.23 16.65 -1.51
CA THR A 22 5.38 15.85 -1.06
C THR A 22 5.22 15.23 0.35
N GLU A 23 4.46 15.88 1.25
CA GLU A 23 4.12 15.37 2.59
C GLU A 23 3.18 14.16 2.59
N SER A 24 2.36 14.01 1.55
CA SER A 24 1.40 12.91 1.36
C SER A 24 1.96 11.71 0.59
N GLN A 25 3.27 11.68 0.32
CA GLN A 25 3.93 10.53 -0.31
C GLN A 25 4.14 9.34 0.67
N ARG A 26 3.47 9.39 1.81
CA ARG A 26 3.47 8.34 2.83
C ARG A 26 2.24 7.47 2.60
N TYR A 27 2.46 6.18 2.32
CA TYR A 27 1.38 5.22 2.14
C TYR A 27 1.21 4.34 3.37
N TYR A 28 -0.01 3.88 3.56
CA TYR A 28 -0.38 2.92 4.60
C TYR A 28 -0.92 1.66 3.96
N TRP A 29 -0.53 0.52 4.51
CA TRP A 29 -0.88 -0.80 3.97
C TRP A 29 -1.88 -1.51 4.86
N TYR A 30 -2.80 -2.22 4.22
CA TYR A 30 -3.84 -2.98 4.87
C TYR A 30 -3.91 -4.36 4.23
N LYS A 31 -4.17 -5.38 5.05
CA LYS A 31 -4.41 -6.75 4.62
C LYS A 31 -5.73 -7.22 5.20
N ASP A 32 -6.64 -7.69 4.35
CA ASP A 32 -7.95 -8.21 4.76
C ASP A 32 -8.72 -7.24 5.69
N GLY A 33 -8.57 -5.93 5.43
CA GLY A 33 -9.18 -4.85 6.21
C GLY A 33 -8.43 -4.44 7.49
N GLN A 34 -7.35 -5.12 7.86
CA GLN A 34 -6.52 -4.78 9.01
C GLN A 34 -5.31 -3.94 8.61
N TYR A 35 -5.03 -2.89 9.37
CA TYR A 35 -3.87 -2.03 9.16
C TYR A 35 -2.56 -2.73 9.56
N LEU A 36 -1.58 -2.71 8.67
CA LEU A 36 -0.29 -3.36 8.84
C LEU A 36 0.70 -2.41 9.52
N MET A 37 0.63 -2.32 10.86
CA MET A 37 1.50 -1.45 11.65
C MET A 37 3.00 -1.76 11.52
N GLU A 38 3.37 -2.99 11.15
CA GLU A 38 4.76 -3.41 10.94
C GLU A 38 5.42 -2.65 9.78
N HIS A 39 4.64 -2.23 8.79
CA HIS A 39 5.09 -1.37 7.69
C HIS A 39 4.74 0.10 7.99
N LYS A 40 5.27 0.59 9.10
CA LYS A 40 5.27 2.02 9.46
C LYS A 40 6.22 2.84 8.59
N ASP A 41 7.15 2.19 7.89
CA ASP A 41 7.95 2.84 6.86
C ASP A 41 7.03 3.29 5.74
N THR A 42 6.99 4.60 5.55
CA THR A 42 6.07 5.31 4.68
C THR A 42 6.46 5.14 3.21
N SER A 43 6.59 3.89 2.78
CA SER A 43 7.00 3.50 1.44
C SER A 43 5.78 3.21 0.59
N ASP A 44 5.90 3.56 -0.69
CA ASP A 44 5.01 3.12 -1.75
C ASP A 44 5.12 1.61 -2.01
N THR A 45 6.05 0.89 -1.37
CA THR A 45 6.25 -0.55 -1.54
C THR A 45 6.01 -1.34 -0.25
N PHE A 46 5.46 -2.55 -0.41
CA PHE A 46 5.23 -3.53 0.65
C PHE A 46 5.82 -4.89 0.24
N PRO A 47 6.81 -5.43 0.95
CA PRO A 47 7.42 -6.71 0.61
C PRO A 47 6.44 -7.87 0.80
N LEU A 48 6.40 -8.79 -0.15
CA LEU A 48 5.62 -10.02 -0.06
C LEU A 48 6.52 -11.17 0.38
N THR A 49 6.12 -11.85 1.45
CA THR A 49 6.68 -13.14 1.90
C THR A 49 5.83 -14.32 1.39
N LYS A 50 6.30 -15.57 1.56
CA LYS A 50 5.60 -16.79 1.09
C LYS A 50 4.16 -16.93 1.62
N ASP A 51 3.84 -16.34 2.78
CA ASP A 51 2.52 -16.40 3.42
C ASP A 51 1.64 -15.16 3.12
N SER A 52 2.00 -14.40 2.08
CA SER A 52 1.30 -13.18 1.68
C SER A 52 0.04 -13.44 0.86
N LYS A 53 -0.80 -14.39 1.31
CA LYS A 53 -2.15 -14.57 0.77
C LYS A 53 -3.12 -13.66 1.51
N GLY A 54 -3.99 -12.99 0.78
CA GLY A 54 -5.01 -12.08 1.31
C GLY A 54 -5.23 -10.92 0.33
N ASN A 55 -6.25 -10.11 0.62
CA ASN A 55 -6.52 -8.91 -0.16
C ASN A 55 -5.71 -7.75 0.39
N TYR A 56 -4.88 -7.16 -0.45
CA TYR A 56 -4.05 -6.02 -0.07
C TYR A 56 -4.64 -4.70 -0.53
N TYR A 57 -4.63 -3.73 0.37
CA TYR A 57 -5.11 -2.38 0.12
C TYR A 57 -4.06 -1.38 0.58
N CYS A 58 -4.05 -0.21 -0.05
CA CYS A 58 -3.26 0.92 0.42
C CYS A 58 -4.12 2.18 0.55
N SER A 59 -3.74 3.06 1.49
CA SER A 59 -4.24 4.43 1.58
C SER A 59 -3.08 5.43 1.59
N VAL A 60 -3.43 6.70 1.43
CA VAL A 60 -2.49 7.81 1.52
C VAL A 60 -2.58 8.40 2.92
N HIS A 61 -1.45 8.82 3.48
CA HIS A 61 -1.42 9.51 4.76
C HIS A 61 -2.28 10.77 4.75
N GLY A 62 -3.19 10.85 5.72
CA GLY A 62 -4.17 11.94 5.84
C GLY A 62 -5.49 11.68 5.09
N TYR A 63 -5.56 10.58 4.32
CA TYR A 63 -6.77 10.11 3.63
C TYR A 63 -6.93 8.60 3.85
N ASN A 64 -6.86 8.18 5.12
CA ASN A 64 -6.85 6.77 5.51
C ASN A 64 -8.20 6.07 5.26
N GLU A 65 -9.27 6.86 5.15
CA GLU A 65 -10.61 6.45 4.76
C GLU A 65 -10.73 6.09 3.26
N ILE A 66 -9.77 6.51 2.43
CA ILE A 66 -9.74 6.22 0.99
C ILE A 66 -8.79 5.06 0.75
N LEU A 67 -9.36 3.84 0.71
CA LEU A 67 -8.62 2.62 0.37
C LEU A 67 -8.56 2.40 -1.14
N SER A 68 -7.46 1.81 -1.61
CA SER A 68 -7.34 1.30 -2.97
C SER A 68 -8.32 0.14 -3.23
N ARG A 69 -8.42 -0.26 -4.50
CA ARG A 69 -9.01 -1.57 -4.82
C ARG A 69 -8.11 -2.69 -4.27
N PRO A 70 -8.70 -3.83 -3.85
CA PRO A 70 -7.93 -4.99 -3.46
C PRO A 70 -7.14 -5.55 -4.64
N LEU A 71 -5.94 -6.04 -4.35
CA LEU A 71 -5.21 -6.97 -5.21
C LEU A 71 -5.41 -8.40 -4.71
#